data_AF-A0A4R6UC53-F1
#
_entry.id   AF-A0A4R6UC53-F1
#
_cell.length_a   1.000
_cell.length_b   1.000
_cell.length_c   1.000
_cell.angle_alpha   90.00
_cell.angle_beta   90.00
_cell.angle_gamma   90.00
#
_symmetry.space_group_name_H-M   'P 1'
#
loop_
_entity.id
_entity.type
_entity.pdbx_description
1 polymer ?
#
loop_
_entity_poly.entity_id
_entity_poly.type
_entity_poly.pdbx_seq_one_letter_code
_entity_poly.pdbx_strand_id
1 'polypeptide(L)'
;MVLNRNRIFARFMAVALIIGLLAACSNGTVQSLHSDRELALSQKKISGSSLGQSKDYDGPLELPIRGATGYASIDLALKTEPGESAQTERTMKAGTGFEILNEEGEWWYIKRGDVIGWLPHHYCFINLPDVIPSIIYDNTNTYSSMFTSSGYAIPNVTNQMLYSGKSYNKRLGKEEFIMPVLYSMSKKVHAAQQHALADGNSLKMYEAYRPYSVQKKVVNELTALAKQDAAVKAGINTPPWGITWFITDGVSNHQMGYAIDVSLSKVKATSETTIGHYSVTEITDYTEYQMPTRIHELSGSSAIFTLPVNSNSPTAWKNATYTSSMNEAAINLQRYSTAAGLTPLASEWWHFNDLEAREQILDRPSQGHYSLTEVYSSPPVK
;
A
#
# COMPACT_ATOMS: atom_id res chain seq x y z
N MET A 1 -46.69 16.33 25.95
CA MET A 1 -46.99 15.16 26.82
C MET A 1 -47.68 14.13 25.93
N VAL A 2 -46.98 13.15 25.33
CA VAL A 2 -46.52 11.89 25.96
C VAL A 2 -47.75 11.07 26.41
N LEU A 3 -48.06 9.84 25.96
CA LEU A 3 -47.31 8.76 25.33
C LEU A 3 -48.30 7.79 24.63
N ASN A 4 -47.84 7.21 23.53
CA ASN A 4 -48.39 6.05 22.82
C ASN A 4 -47.91 4.75 23.52
N ARG A 5 -48.65 3.63 23.48
CA ARG A 5 -48.04 2.28 23.51
C ARG A 5 -49.03 1.15 23.18
N ASN A 6 -48.79 0.53 22.03
CA ASN A 6 -49.39 -0.71 21.58
C ASN A 6 -48.62 -1.95 22.09
N ARG A 7 -49.38 -3.03 22.19
CA ARG A 7 -49.03 -4.40 22.60
C ARG A 7 -48.17 -5.14 21.57
N ILE A 8 -47.44 -6.18 22.02
CA ILE A 8 -47.44 -7.57 21.50
C ILE A 8 -46.59 -8.46 22.46
N PHE A 9 -47.11 -9.64 22.82
CA PHE A 9 -46.51 -10.66 23.69
C PHE A 9 -46.84 -12.06 23.12
N ALA A 10 -45.86 -12.97 23.05
CA ALA A 10 -45.94 -14.45 22.92
C ALA A 10 -44.52 -14.98 22.54
N ARG A 11 -43.95 -16.11 22.98
CA ARG A 11 -44.32 -17.26 23.85
C ARG A 11 -43.03 -18.10 24.15
N PHE A 12 -42.99 -18.76 25.32
CA PHE A 12 -42.36 -20.05 25.77
C PHE A 12 -40.99 -20.53 25.21
N MET A 13 -40.08 -21.18 25.96
CA MET A 13 -40.27 -22.32 26.89
C MET A 13 -39.01 -22.56 27.75
N ALA A 14 -39.20 -23.01 29.00
CA ALA A 14 -38.16 -23.48 29.93
C ALA A 14 -38.39 -24.96 30.26
N VAL A 15 -37.32 -25.76 30.42
CA VAL A 15 -37.39 -27.10 31.04
C VAL A 15 -36.14 -27.32 31.90
N ALA A 16 -36.38 -27.85 33.11
CA ALA A 16 -35.42 -28.03 34.19
C ALA A 16 -34.93 -29.49 34.35
N LEU A 17 -33.83 -29.59 35.09
CA LEU A 17 -33.06 -30.73 35.61
C LEU A 17 -33.86 -31.91 36.20
N ILE A 18 -33.37 -33.15 36.01
CA ILE A 18 -33.49 -34.27 36.97
C ILE A 18 -32.19 -35.10 36.96
N ILE A 19 -31.66 -35.39 38.15
CA ILE A 19 -30.52 -36.28 38.46
C ILE A 19 -31.07 -37.57 39.12
N GLY A 20 -30.46 -38.73 38.86
CA GLY A 20 -30.61 -39.93 39.70
C GLY A 20 -29.93 -41.20 39.14
N LEU A 21 -28.89 -41.67 39.84
CA LEU A 21 -28.16 -42.93 39.64
C LEU A 21 -29.03 -44.18 39.84
N LEU A 22 -28.66 -45.31 39.21
CA LEU A 22 -28.27 -46.57 39.89
C LEU A 22 -27.80 -47.65 38.89
N ALA A 23 -26.80 -48.41 39.32
CA ALA A 23 -26.11 -49.50 38.62
C ALA A 23 -26.77 -50.87 38.91
N ALA A 24 -26.64 -51.82 37.97
CA ALA A 24 -26.50 -53.25 38.27
C ALA A 24 -26.02 -54.04 37.02
N CYS A 25 -25.02 -54.88 37.23
CA CYS A 25 -24.40 -55.79 36.26
C CYS A 25 -25.22 -57.08 36.07
N SER A 26 -25.16 -57.68 34.88
CA SER A 26 -25.19 -59.16 34.74
C SER A 26 -24.61 -59.62 33.39
N ASN A 27 -23.75 -60.64 33.48
CA ASN A 27 -23.01 -61.34 32.42
C ASN A 27 -23.87 -62.15 31.44
N GLY A 28 -23.33 -62.45 30.24
CA GLY A 28 -23.52 -63.78 29.62
C GLY A 28 -23.91 -63.88 28.13
N THR A 29 -22.94 -63.66 27.25
CA THR A 29 -22.57 -64.52 26.08
C THR A 29 -23.51 -64.74 24.87
N VAL A 30 -23.20 -63.97 23.80
CA VAL A 30 -22.97 -64.30 22.36
C VAL A 30 -24.02 -65.04 21.52
N GLN A 31 -24.54 -64.36 20.47
CA GLN A 31 -24.42 -64.82 19.07
C GLN A 31 -24.62 -63.69 18.02
N SER A 32 -23.60 -63.58 17.15
CA SER A 32 -23.41 -62.88 15.87
C SER A 32 -24.56 -62.09 15.21
N LEU A 33 -24.26 -60.89 14.71
CA LEU A 33 -23.99 -60.60 13.28
C LEU A 33 -23.87 -59.09 13.03
N HIS A 34 -22.79 -58.74 12.32
CA HIS A 34 -22.58 -57.54 11.51
C HIS A 34 -22.13 -56.22 12.17
N SER A 35 -20.97 -55.76 11.66
CA SER A 35 -20.51 -54.37 11.55
C SER A 35 -19.69 -53.77 12.69
N ASP A 36 -18.59 -54.42 13.05
CA ASP A 36 -17.41 -53.71 13.56
C ASP A 36 -16.26 -53.87 12.56
N ARG A 37 -15.82 -52.74 12.01
CA ARG A 37 -14.45 -52.52 11.54
C ARG A 37 -14.07 -51.07 11.79
N GLU A 38 -13.85 -50.76 13.06
CA GLU A 38 -12.66 -50.04 13.44
C GLU A 38 -11.45 -50.89 13.00
N LEU A 39 -10.73 -50.41 12.00
CA LEU A 39 -9.37 -50.88 11.73
C LEU A 39 -8.56 -49.68 11.28
N ALA A 40 -7.73 -49.24 12.22
CA ALA A 40 -6.47 -48.56 12.02
C ALA A 40 -5.92 -48.80 10.61
N LEU A 41 -5.99 -47.76 9.78
CA LEU A 41 -5.29 -47.68 8.50
C LEU A 41 -4.51 -46.39 8.49
N SER A 42 -3.24 -46.55 8.85
CA SER A 42 -2.08 -45.75 8.49
C SER A 42 -2.28 -44.24 8.50
N GLN A 43 -1.62 -43.60 9.47
CA GLN A 43 -0.90 -42.36 9.20
C GLN A 43 0.14 -42.66 8.11
N LYS A 44 -0.32 -42.71 6.85
CA LYS A 44 0.54 -42.47 5.72
C LYS A 44 0.85 -40.99 5.84
N LYS A 45 2.00 -40.73 6.46
CA LYS A 45 2.81 -39.53 6.25
C LYS A 45 2.82 -39.33 4.74
N ILE A 46 1.88 -38.54 4.23
CA ILE A 46 2.10 -37.87 2.97
C ILE A 46 3.24 -36.95 3.33
N SER A 47 4.45 -37.45 3.06
CA SER A 47 5.59 -36.60 2.78
C SER A 47 5.10 -35.67 1.68
N GLY A 48 4.55 -34.52 2.11
CA GLY A 48 4.42 -33.37 1.26
C GLY A 48 5.76 -33.23 0.59
N SER A 49 5.72 -33.19 -0.74
CA SER A 49 6.86 -32.91 -1.58
C SER A 49 7.79 -31.93 -0.88
N SER A 50 9.09 -32.17 -0.95
CA SER A 50 10.08 -31.21 -0.53
C SER A 50 9.73 -29.85 -1.14
N LEU A 51 9.06 -28.99 -0.37
CA LEU A 51 9.18 -27.56 -0.54
C LEU A 51 10.67 -27.37 -0.38
N GLY A 52 11.36 -27.24 -1.51
CA GLY A 52 12.79 -26.96 -1.52
C GLY A 52 13.01 -25.79 -0.57
N GLN A 53 14.15 -25.81 0.13
CA GLN A 53 14.57 -24.76 1.05
C GLN A 53 14.07 -23.40 0.58
N SER A 54 13.30 -22.71 1.41
CA SER A 54 12.98 -21.31 1.14
C SER A 54 14.30 -20.57 0.99
N LYS A 55 14.37 -19.71 -0.03
CA LYS A 55 15.59 -18.96 -0.35
C LYS A 55 15.29 -17.48 -0.36
N ASP A 56 16.27 -16.67 -0.04
CA ASP A 56 16.19 -15.24 -0.29
C ASP A 56 16.13 -15.02 -1.81
N TYR A 57 15.34 -14.05 -2.23
CA TYR A 57 15.33 -13.62 -3.61
C TYR A 57 16.55 -12.73 -3.88
N ASP A 58 17.44 -13.17 -4.77
CA ASP A 58 18.56 -12.38 -5.25
C ASP A 58 18.12 -11.48 -6.41
N GLY A 59 17.62 -10.29 -6.08
CA GLY A 59 17.13 -9.33 -7.05
C GLY A 59 16.99 -7.91 -6.49
N PRO A 60 16.52 -6.95 -7.30
CA PRO A 60 16.46 -5.54 -6.92
C PRO A 60 15.29 -5.20 -5.97
N LEU A 61 14.53 -6.20 -5.51
CA LEU A 61 13.33 -6.13 -4.69
C LEU A 61 13.34 -7.34 -3.71
N GLU A 62 12.37 -7.45 -2.82
CA GLU A 62 12.29 -8.58 -1.86
C GLU A 62 11.66 -9.84 -2.48
N LEU A 63 10.84 -9.67 -3.51
CA LEU A 63 10.23 -10.75 -4.27
C LEU A 63 10.33 -10.49 -5.78
N PRO A 64 10.33 -11.55 -6.63
CA PRO A 64 10.37 -11.37 -8.07
C PRO A 64 9.11 -10.70 -8.60
N ILE A 65 9.26 -9.89 -9.66
CA ILE A 65 8.12 -9.23 -10.32
C ILE A 65 7.15 -10.22 -10.99
N ARG A 66 7.61 -11.44 -11.31
CA ARG A 66 6.76 -12.48 -11.90
C ARG A 66 5.64 -12.86 -10.91
N GLY A 67 4.41 -12.77 -11.38
CA GLY A 67 3.19 -12.93 -10.58
C GLY A 67 2.82 -11.69 -9.75
N ALA A 68 3.57 -10.58 -9.84
CA ALA A 68 3.14 -9.33 -9.23
C ALA A 68 2.09 -8.63 -10.11
N THR A 69 1.29 -7.78 -9.47
CA THR A 69 0.34 -6.90 -10.13
C THR A 69 1.06 -5.67 -10.67
N GLY A 70 0.88 -5.41 -11.96
CA GLY A 70 1.20 -4.12 -12.56
C GLY A 70 -0.05 -3.39 -13.04
N TYR A 71 0.09 -2.10 -13.33
CA TYR A 71 -0.98 -1.28 -13.92
C TYR A 71 -0.42 -0.41 -15.04
N ALA A 72 -1.19 -0.22 -16.11
CA ALA A 72 -0.84 0.76 -17.14
C ALA A 72 -1.08 2.17 -16.59
N SER A 73 -0.04 3.02 -16.49
CA SER A 73 -0.21 4.38 -15.97
C SER A 73 -0.88 5.31 -17.00
N ILE A 74 -0.78 4.97 -18.28
CA ILE A 74 -1.38 5.67 -19.43
C ILE A 74 -2.00 4.66 -20.40
N ASP A 75 -2.63 5.13 -21.46
CA ASP A 75 -3.00 4.27 -22.58
C ASP A 75 -1.75 3.72 -23.27
N LEU A 76 -1.59 2.40 -23.26
CA LEU A 76 -0.42 1.70 -23.80
C LEU A 76 -0.83 0.69 -24.88
N ALA A 77 -0.04 0.62 -25.95
CA ALA A 77 -0.20 -0.40 -26.97
C ALA A 77 0.42 -1.71 -26.46
N LEU A 78 -0.40 -2.73 -26.25
CA LEU A 78 0.04 -4.09 -25.98
C LEU A 78 0.58 -4.71 -27.25
N LYS A 79 1.85 -5.08 -27.24
CA LYS A 79 2.58 -5.58 -28.41
C LYS A 79 2.63 -7.11 -28.44
N THR A 80 2.74 -7.69 -29.63
CA THR A 80 2.93 -9.14 -29.80
C THR A 80 4.35 -9.58 -29.40
N GLU A 81 5.32 -8.69 -29.53
CA GLU A 81 6.76 -8.88 -29.25
C GLU A 81 7.33 -7.62 -28.57
N PRO A 82 8.45 -7.69 -27.85
CA PRO A 82 9.07 -6.50 -27.26
C PRO A 82 9.60 -5.58 -28.37
N GLY A 83 9.06 -4.35 -28.45
CA GLY A 83 9.52 -3.34 -29.40
C GLY A 83 8.43 -2.38 -29.85
N GLU A 84 8.81 -1.11 -30.07
CA GLU A 84 7.85 -0.05 -30.45
C GLU A 84 7.20 -0.30 -31.82
N SER A 85 7.98 -0.85 -32.76
CA SER A 85 7.55 -1.20 -34.12
C SER A 85 6.79 -2.52 -34.21
N ALA A 86 6.71 -3.31 -33.14
CA ALA A 86 5.98 -4.57 -33.14
C ALA A 86 4.47 -4.34 -33.36
N GLN A 87 3.78 -5.37 -33.84
CA GLN A 87 2.34 -5.32 -34.04
C GLN A 87 1.62 -5.05 -32.71
N THR A 88 0.65 -4.15 -32.75
CA THR A 88 -0.24 -3.89 -31.60
C THR A 88 -1.38 -4.91 -31.61
N GLU A 89 -1.48 -5.70 -30.55
CA GLU A 89 -2.60 -6.62 -30.29
C GLU A 89 -3.83 -5.85 -29.82
N ARG A 90 -3.66 -4.92 -28.87
CA ARG A 90 -4.72 -4.08 -28.30
C ARG A 90 -4.15 -2.85 -27.61
N THR A 91 -4.97 -1.83 -27.35
CA THR A 91 -4.65 -0.76 -26.40
C THR A 91 -5.15 -1.09 -24.99
N MET A 92 -4.24 -1.15 -24.03
CA MET A 92 -4.53 -1.19 -22.60
C MET A 92 -4.83 0.24 -22.11
N LYS A 93 -5.99 0.44 -21.49
CA LYS A 93 -6.38 1.75 -20.97
C LYS A 93 -5.64 2.10 -19.69
N ALA A 94 -5.38 3.38 -19.45
CA ALA A 94 -4.83 3.85 -18.19
C ALA A 94 -5.64 3.31 -16.99
N GLY A 95 -4.94 2.83 -15.97
CA GLY A 95 -5.52 2.15 -14.80
C GLY A 95 -5.80 0.66 -14.98
N THR A 96 -5.64 0.09 -16.19
CA THR A 96 -5.84 -1.35 -16.39
C THR A 96 -4.75 -2.13 -15.69
N GLY A 97 -5.12 -2.93 -14.69
CA GLY A 97 -4.20 -3.84 -14.01
C GLY A 97 -3.93 -5.13 -14.79
N PHE A 98 -2.85 -5.82 -14.47
CA PHE A 98 -2.46 -7.08 -15.10
C PHE A 98 -1.50 -7.87 -14.21
N GLU A 99 -1.35 -9.15 -14.49
CA GLU A 99 -0.30 -10.00 -13.92
C GLU A 99 0.97 -9.88 -14.78
N ILE A 100 2.13 -9.69 -14.16
CA ILE A 100 3.43 -9.69 -14.85
C ILE A 100 3.93 -11.14 -14.98
N LEU A 101 4.23 -11.57 -16.20
CA LEU A 101 4.67 -12.94 -16.49
C LEU A 101 6.18 -13.05 -16.73
N ASN A 102 6.79 -12.05 -17.37
CA ASN A 102 8.22 -12.01 -17.66
C ASN A 102 8.70 -10.57 -17.89
N GLU A 103 10.02 -10.36 -17.85
CA GLU A 103 10.69 -9.11 -18.20
C GLU A 103 11.82 -9.38 -19.18
N GLU A 104 11.91 -8.54 -20.22
CA GLU A 104 12.98 -8.56 -21.21
C GLU A 104 13.35 -7.12 -21.58
N GLY A 105 14.53 -6.68 -21.16
CA GLY A 105 14.96 -5.29 -21.32
C GLY A 105 13.95 -4.30 -20.73
N GLU A 106 13.46 -3.38 -21.56
CA GLU A 106 12.50 -2.34 -21.17
C GLU A 106 11.02 -2.80 -21.24
N TRP A 107 10.77 -4.09 -21.42
CA TRP A 107 9.44 -4.64 -21.70
C TRP A 107 9.02 -5.71 -20.69
N TRP A 108 7.74 -5.69 -20.34
CA TRP A 108 7.10 -6.75 -19.57
C TRP A 108 6.14 -7.54 -20.42
N TYR A 109 6.25 -8.87 -20.36
CA TYR A 109 5.22 -9.77 -20.84
C TYR A 109 4.15 -9.90 -19.76
N ILE A 110 2.90 -9.59 -20.08
CA ILE A 110 1.81 -9.49 -19.12
C ILE A 110 0.63 -10.36 -19.50
N LYS A 111 -0.27 -10.60 -18.55
CA LYS A 111 -1.56 -11.25 -18.76
C LYS A 111 -2.70 -10.46 -18.11
N ARG A 112 -3.80 -10.32 -18.86
CA ARG A 112 -5.08 -9.80 -18.38
C ARG A 112 -6.22 -10.60 -18.99
N GLY A 113 -6.80 -11.51 -18.21
CA GLY A 113 -7.81 -12.45 -18.72
C GLY A 113 -7.20 -13.31 -19.83
N ASP A 114 -7.83 -13.30 -21.01
CA ASP A 114 -7.36 -14.02 -22.20
C ASP A 114 -6.35 -13.22 -23.04
N VAL A 115 -6.04 -11.99 -22.63
CA VAL A 115 -5.12 -11.11 -23.34
C VAL A 115 -3.71 -11.25 -22.76
N ILE A 116 -2.72 -11.46 -23.64
CA ILE A 116 -1.30 -11.56 -23.32
C ILE A 116 -0.48 -10.75 -24.33
N GLY A 117 0.67 -10.22 -23.91
CA GLY A 117 1.52 -9.42 -24.78
C GLY A 117 2.54 -8.59 -24.00
N TRP A 118 3.24 -7.70 -24.69
CA TRP A 118 4.34 -6.91 -24.16
C TRP A 118 3.96 -5.44 -23.97
N LEU A 119 4.35 -4.86 -22.83
CA LEU A 119 4.21 -3.44 -22.52
C LEU A 119 5.57 -2.82 -22.15
N PRO A 120 5.82 -1.55 -22.51
CA PRO A 120 7.00 -0.83 -22.03
C PRO A 120 6.85 -0.55 -20.53
N HIS A 121 7.72 -1.12 -19.69
CA HIS A 121 7.52 -1.13 -18.24
C HIS A 121 7.80 0.20 -17.55
N HIS A 122 8.52 1.13 -18.19
CA HIS A 122 8.75 2.48 -17.66
C HIS A 122 7.45 3.29 -17.54
N TYR A 123 6.40 2.93 -18.30
CA TYR A 123 5.05 3.48 -18.15
C TYR A 123 4.13 2.64 -17.26
N CYS A 124 4.65 1.58 -16.63
CA CYS A 124 3.86 0.70 -15.78
C CYS A 124 4.09 1.01 -14.30
N PHE A 125 3.01 0.95 -13.54
CA PHE A 125 3.11 0.86 -12.10
C PHE A 125 3.31 -0.59 -11.66
N ILE A 126 3.94 -0.79 -10.51
CA ILE A 126 4.00 -2.07 -9.80
C ILE A 126 3.40 -1.91 -8.40
N ASN A 127 2.59 -2.88 -7.98
CA ASN A 127 2.00 -2.88 -6.63
C ASN A 127 3.07 -3.23 -5.59
N LEU A 128 3.45 -2.26 -4.75
CA LEU A 128 4.56 -2.43 -3.81
C LEU A 128 4.43 -3.64 -2.86
N PRO A 129 3.26 -3.96 -2.27
CA PRO A 129 3.12 -5.12 -1.39
C PRO A 129 3.46 -6.46 -2.06
N ASP A 130 3.34 -6.56 -3.39
CA ASP A 130 3.63 -7.79 -4.13
C ASP A 130 5.14 -8.06 -4.22
N VAL A 131 5.96 -7.02 -4.04
CA VAL A 131 7.41 -7.05 -4.28
C VAL A 131 8.28 -6.57 -3.12
N ILE A 132 7.70 -5.85 -2.15
CA ILE A 132 8.35 -5.37 -0.93
C ILE A 132 7.37 -5.57 0.26
N PRO A 133 7.03 -6.82 0.62
CA PRO A 133 6.09 -7.09 1.70
C PRO A 133 6.57 -6.66 3.10
N SER A 134 7.86 -6.34 3.30
CA SER A 134 8.36 -5.93 4.61
C SER A 134 7.92 -4.51 5.03
N ILE A 135 7.41 -3.69 4.11
CA ILE A 135 6.87 -2.36 4.43
C ILE A 135 5.54 -2.51 5.19
N ILE A 136 5.31 -1.64 6.16
CA ILE A 136 4.01 -1.51 6.82
C ILE A 136 3.10 -0.65 5.94
N TYR A 137 2.14 -1.25 5.26
CA TYR A 137 1.18 -0.51 4.43
C TYR A 137 -0.05 -0.08 5.25
N ASP A 138 -0.39 1.21 5.18
CA ASP A 138 -1.52 1.79 5.92
C ASP A 138 -2.13 2.97 5.14
N ASN A 139 -2.71 2.69 3.96
CA ASN A 139 -3.29 3.75 3.12
C ASN A 139 -4.59 4.27 3.70
N THR A 140 -4.48 5.25 4.59
CA THR A 140 -5.59 5.84 5.34
C THR A 140 -6.61 6.53 4.45
N ASN A 141 -6.23 7.03 3.27
CA ASN A 141 -7.17 7.64 2.33
C ASN A 141 -8.19 6.64 1.78
N THR A 142 -7.95 5.34 1.95
CA THR A 142 -8.88 4.26 1.55
C THR A 142 -9.92 3.88 2.61
N TYR A 143 -9.85 4.44 3.83
CA TYR A 143 -10.81 4.11 4.87
C TYR A 143 -11.11 5.25 5.86
N SER A 144 -10.13 6.10 6.18
CA SER A 144 -10.28 7.23 7.11
C SER A 144 -9.12 8.23 6.90
N SER A 145 -9.26 9.09 5.89
CA SER A 145 -8.24 10.05 5.49
C SER A 145 -7.74 10.91 6.67
N MET A 146 -6.41 11.07 6.72
CA MET A 146 -5.72 11.81 7.77
C MET A 146 -5.45 13.27 7.41
N PHE A 147 -5.84 13.72 6.20
CA PHE A 147 -5.63 15.11 5.79
C PHE A 147 -6.25 16.09 6.78
N THR A 148 -5.43 17.02 7.26
CA THR A 148 -5.84 18.15 8.10
C THR A 148 -5.16 19.43 7.60
N SER A 149 -5.57 20.59 8.09
CA SER A 149 -4.81 21.81 7.87
C SER A 149 -4.83 22.67 9.11
N SER A 150 -3.65 23.07 9.56
CA SER A 150 -3.41 23.76 10.83
C SER A 150 -4.06 23.04 12.03
N GLY A 151 -4.10 21.69 11.99
CA GLY A 151 -4.78 20.85 12.98
C GLY A 151 -6.31 20.79 12.86
N TYR A 152 -6.92 21.55 11.94
CA TYR A 152 -8.36 21.49 11.69
C TYR A 152 -8.70 20.36 10.71
N ALA A 153 -9.85 19.73 10.96
CA ALA A 153 -10.43 18.80 9.99
C ALA A 153 -10.88 19.55 8.74
N ILE A 154 -10.53 19.01 7.57
CA ILE A 154 -11.00 19.47 6.28
C ILE A 154 -12.38 18.83 6.02
N PRO A 155 -13.45 19.62 5.85
CA PRO A 155 -14.79 19.12 5.60
C PRO A 155 -14.83 18.11 4.43
N ASN A 156 -15.63 17.06 4.58
CA ASN A 156 -15.78 15.98 3.59
C ASN A 156 -14.48 15.26 3.18
N VAL A 157 -13.37 15.48 3.89
CA VAL A 157 -12.06 14.86 3.61
C VAL A 157 -11.55 14.13 4.85
N THR A 158 -11.37 14.81 5.97
CA THR A 158 -10.82 14.19 7.18
C THR A 158 -11.78 13.11 7.71
N ASN A 159 -11.23 11.96 8.10
CA ASN A 159 -11.96 10.79 8.57
C ASN A 159 -12.98 10.24 7.56
N GLN A 160 -12.79 10.52 6.27
CA GLN A 160 -13.59 9.95 5.19
C GLN A 160 -12.76 8.96 4.37
N MET A 161 -13.40 7.91 3.87
CA MET A 161 -12.85 7.13 2.75
C MET A 161 -12.92 7.98 1.49
N LEU A 162 -11.78 8.24 0.85
CA LEU A 162 -11.71 9.07 -0.35
C LEU A 162 -11.80 8.25 -1.63
N TYR A 163 -11.36 6.98 -1.60
CA TYR A 163 -11.44 6.02 -2.69
C TYR A 163 -11.29 4.59 -2.16
N SER A 164 -11.73 3.58 -2.91
CA SER A 164 -11.41 2.18 -2.60
C SER A 164 -9.98 1.86 -2.99
N GLY A 165 -9.24 1.15 -2.13
CA GLY A 165 -7.84 0.80 -2.41
C GLY A 165 -7.31 -0.39 -1.59
N LYS A 166 -8.19 -1.35 -1.28
CA LYS A 166 -7.82 -2.66 -0.75
C LYS A 166 -8.50 -3.76 -1.56
N SER A 167 -7.81 -4.89 -1.73
CA SER A 167 -8.33 -6.07 -2.41
C SER A 167 -7.63 -7.32 -1.90
N TYR A 168 -8.24 -8.49 -2.12
CA TYR A 168 -7.61 -9.76 -1.80
C TYR A 168 -6.38 -9.98 -2.67
N ASN A 169 -5.22 -10.07 -2.02
CA ASN A 169 -3.95 -10.30 -2.69
C ASN A 169 -3.62 -11.79 -2.66
N LYS A 170 -3.91 -12.50 -3.74
CA LYS A 170 -3.71 -13.96 -3.81
C LYS A 170 -2.25 -14.37 -3.63
N ARG A 171 -1.29 -13.53 -4.04
CA ARG A 171 0.14 -13.76 -3.81
C ARG A 171 0.49 -13.77 -2.33
N LEU A 172 -0.10 -12.86 -1.54
CA LEU A 172 0.17 -12.72 -0.10
C LEU A 172 -0.80 -13.52 0.77
N GLY A 173 -1.91 -14.00 0.21
CA GLY A 173 -2.93 -14.77 0.91
C GLY A 173 -3.83 -13.95 1.86
N LYS A 174 -3.80 -12.61 1.77
CA LYS A 174 -4.52 -11.69 2.67
C LYS A 174 -5.13 -10.51 1.91
N GLU A 175 -6.12 -9.85 2.52
CA GLU A 175 -6.53 -8.50 2.10
C GLU A 175 -5.34 -7.55 2.25
N GLU A 176 -5.03 -6.81 1.20
CA GLU A 176 -3.90 -5.89 1.20
C GLU A 176 -4.24 -4.58 0.47
N PHE A 177 -3.52 -3.51 0.82
CA PHE A 177 -3.64 -2.23 0.14
C PHE A 177 -3.10 -2.29 -1.30
N ILE A 178 -3.70 -1.49 -2.18
CA ILE A 178 -3.19 -1.23 -3.52
C ILE A 178 -2.30 0.00 -3.44
N MET A 179 -0.98 -0.20 -3.55
CA MET A 179 0.05 0.83 -3.38
C MET A 179 1.00 0.84 -4.58
N PRO A 180 0.55 1.32 -5.75
CA PRO A 180 1.34 1.33 -6.95
C PRO A 180 2.24 2.57 -7.04
N VAL A 181 3.47 2.36 -7.50
CA VAL A 181 4.41 3.38 -7.96
C VAL A 181 4.94 2.98 -9.34
N LEU A 182 5.57 3.90 -10.08
CA LEU A 182 6.34 3.57 -11.27
C LEU A 182 7.35 2.47 -10.94
N TYR A 183 7.47 1.48 -11.82
CA TYR A 183 8.35 0.34 -11.57
C TYR A 183 9.79 0.74 -11.25
N SER A 184 10.34 1.74 -11.94
CA SER A 184 11.67 2.27 -11.66
C SER A 184 11.83 2.78 -10.23
N MET A 185 10.81 3.48 -9.69
CA MET A 185 10.80 3.98 -8.32
C MET A 185 10.78 2.85 -7.27
N SER A 186 10.14 1.71 -7.55
CA SER A 186 10.04 0.60 -6.59
C SER A 186 11.40 0.12 -6.07
N LYS A 187 12.44 0.18 -6.92
CA LYS A 187 13.80 -0.21 -6.57
C LYS A 187 14.42 0.72 -5.51
N LYS A 188 14.13 2.03 -5.59
CA LYS A 188 14.57 3.01 -4.58
C LYS A 188 13.75 2.92 -3.30
N VAL A 189 12.45 2.65 -3.41
CA VAL A 189 11.60 2.37 -2.24
C VAL A 189 12.12 1.14 -1.49
N HIS A 190 12.49 0.08 -2.21
CA HIS A 190 13.12 -1.10 -1.62
C HIS A 190 14.43 -0.75 -0.92
N ALA A 191 15.34 -0.01 -1.57
CA ALA A 191 16.59 0.41 -0.94
C ALA A 191 16.37 1.25 0.33
N ALA A 192 15.40 2.17 0.32
CA ALA A 192 15.04 2.97 1.50
C ALA A 192 14.51 2.08 2.64
N GLN A 193 13.69 1.08 2.32
CA GLN A 193 13.21 0.08 3.29
C GLN A 193 14.38 -0.72 3.88
N GLN A 194 15.33 -1.18 3.06
CA GLN A 194 16.51 -1.90 3.56
C GLN A 194 17.39 -1.02 4.46
N HIS A 195 17.56 0.25 4.14
CA HIS A 195 18.25 1.19 5.02
C HIS A 195 17.52 1.38 6.37
N ALA A 196 16.20 1.45 6.36
CA ALA A 196 15.41 1.54 7.59
C ALA A 196 15.54 0.26 8.44
N LEU A 197 15.42 -0.92 7.82
CA LEU A 197 15.52 -2.22 8.49
C LEU A 197 16.91 -2.44 9.12
N ALA A 198 17.97 -2.02 8.43
CA ALA A 198 19.34 -2.10 8.96
C ALA A 198 19.51 -1.33 10.29
N ASP A 199 18.73 -0.26 10.49
CA ASP A 199 18.73 0.56 11.71
C ASP A 199 17.61 0.14 12.69
N GLY A 200 16.99 -1.02 12.47
CA GLY A 200 15.92 -1.58 13.30
C GLY A 200 14.62 -0.79 13.21
N ASN A 201 14.34 -0.19 12.06
CA ASN A 201 13.14 0.57 11.74
C ASN A 201 12.45 -0.01 10.50
N SER A 202 11.26 0.50 10.19
CA SER A 202 10.59 0.22 8.92
C SER A 202 9.89 1.46 8.43
N LEU A 203 9.78 1.57 7.10
CA LEU A 203 8.85 2.49 6.49
C LEU A 203 7.42 2.07 6.85
N LYS A 204 6.57 3.06 7.11
CA LYS A 204 5.12 2.92 7.17
C LYS A 204 4.49 3.80 6.10
N MET A 205 3.94 3.19 5.06
CA MET A 205 3.51 3.89 3.86
C MET A 205 2.03 4.23 3.90
N TYR A 206 1.71 5.52 3.75
CA TYR A 206 0.36 6.08 3.83
C TYR A 206 -0.23 6.39 2.46
N GLU A 207 0.59 6.70 1.46
CA GLU A 207 0.10 6.87 0.10
C GLU A 207 1.19 6.64 -0.95
N ALA A 208 0.77 6.18 -2.13
CA ALA A 208 1.57 6.08 -3.34
C ALA A 208 0.77 6.74 -4.48
N TYR A 209 0.13 5.97 -5.36
CA TYR A 209 -0.84 6.52 -6.30
C TYR A 209 -2.09 7.10 -5.60
N ARG A 210 -2.51 8.30 -6.02
CA ARG A 210 -3.75 8.98 -5.60
C ARG A 210 -4.59 9.31 -6.83
N PRO A 211 -5.88 8.92 -6.94
CA PRO A 211 -6.73 9.34 -8.05
C PRO A 211 -6.84 10.87 -8.18
N TYR A 212 -6.94 11.39 -9.41
CA TYR A 212 -7.07 12.84 -9.66
C TYR A 212 -8.33 13.44 -9.03
N SER A 213 -9.43 12.70 -9.00
CA SER A 213 -10.68 13.13 -8.36
C SER A 213 -10.49 13.42 -6.87
N VAL A 214 -9.66 12.62 -6.19
CA VAL A 214 -9.32 12.80 -4.78
C VAL A 214 -8.47 14.05 -4.59
N GLN A 215 -7.47 14.25 -5.45
CA GLN A 215 -6.64 15.47 -5.45
C GLN A 215 -7.51 16.73 -5.53
N LYS A 216 -8.42 16.80 -6.50
CA LYS A 216 -9.32 17.95 -6.66
C LYS A 216 -10.29 18.11 -5.50
N LYS A 217 -10.76 17.01 -4.91
CA LYS A 217 -11.60 17.04 -3.71
C LYS A 217 -10.86 17.70 -2.54
N VAL A 218 -9.62 17.29 -2.26
CA VAL A 218 -8.81 17.89 -1.17
C VAL A 218 -8.57 19.37 -1.42
N VAL A 219 -8.19 19.77 -2.63
CA VAL A 219 -7.98 21.18 -2.99
C VAL A 219 -9.25 22.01 -2.76
N ASN A 220 -10.40 21.54 -3.26
CA ASN A 220 -11.66 22.27 -3.20
C ASN A 220 -12.10 22.47 -1.74
N GLU A 221 -12.06 21.42 -0.93
CA GLU A 221 -12.51 21.45 0.46
C GLU A 221 -11.55 22.26 1.34
N LEU A 222 -10.22 22.14 1.13
CA LEU A 222 -9.24 22.98 1.83
C LEU A 222 -9.40 24.45 1.47
N THR A 223 -9.59 24.75 0.19
CA THR A 223 -9.82 26.13 -0.29
C THR A 223 -11.12 26.70 0.29
N ALA A 224 -12.17 25.89 0.40
CA ALA A 224 -13.41 26.30 1.03
C ALA A 224 -13.24 26.58 2.53
N LEU A 225 -12.51 25.72 3.24
CA LEU A 225 -12.19 25.90 4.67
C LEU A 225 -11.35 27.16 4.89
N ALA A 226 -10.30 27.38 4.09
CA ALA A 226 -9.43 28.56 4.20
C ALA A 226 -10.15 29.90 3.92
N LYS A 227 -11.31 29.90 3.26
CA LYS A 227 -12.14 31.10 3.12
C LYS A 227 -12.89 31.46 4.40
N GLN A 228 -13.11 30.48 5.28
CA GLN A 228 -13.93 30.61 6.48
C GLN A 228 -13.08 30.64 7.76
N ASP A 229 -11.91 30.01 7.75
CA ASP A 229 -11.02 29.91 8.90
C ASP A 229 -9.69 30.63 8.65
N ALA A 230 -9.43 31.67 9.44
CA ALA A 230 -8.24 32.50 9.31
C ALA A 230 -6.94 31.77 9.71
N ALA A 231 -6.99 30.83 10.65
CA ALA A 231 -5.83 30.04 11.06
C ALA A 231 -5.43 29.08 9.93
N VAL A 232 -6.41 28.38 9.33
CA VAL A 232 -6.19 27.53 8.14
C VAL A 232 -5.63 28.34 6.99
N LYS A 233 -6.23 29.50 6.70
CA LYS A 233 -5.74 30.41 5.64
C LYS A 233 -4.29 30.83 5.86
N ALA A 234 -3.93 31.18 7.10
CA ALA A 234 -2.58 31.57 7.46
C ALA A 234 -1.62 30.37 7.34
N GLY A 235 -2.02 29.19 7.82
CA GLY A 235 -1.18 27.99 7.77
C GLY A 235 -0.76 27.57 6.37
N ILE A 236 -1.61 27.83 5.36
CA ILE A 236 -1.31 27.49 3.96
C ILE A 236 -0.81 28.66 3.10
N ASN A 237 -0.86 29.92 3.57
CA ASN A 237 -0.48 31.10 2.76
C ASN A 237 0.44 32.10 3.47
N THR A 238 1.06 31.74 4.59
CA THR A 238 2.06 32.61 5.24
C THR A 238 3.40 32.47 4.52
N PRO A 239 4.00 33.56 4.01
CA PRO A 239 5.31 33.52 3.39
C PRO A 239 6.35 32.80 4.27
N PRO A 240 7.22 31.97 3.68
CA PRO A 240 7.45 31.80 2.24
C PRO A 240 6.49 30.80 1.57
N TRP A 241 5.51 30.26 2.30
CA TRP A 241 4.62 29.21 1.83
C TRP A 241 3.36 29.77 1.18
N GLY A 242 2.84 29.00 0.22
CA GLY A 242 1.57 29.20 -0.45
C GLY A 242 0.90 27.85 -0.64
N ILE A 243 -0.42 27.84 -0.87
CA ILE A 243 -1.23 26.61 -0.85
C ILE A 243 -0.67 25.50 -1.77
N THR A 244 -0.08 25.86 -2.90
CA THR A 244 0.48 24.92 -3.88
C THR A 244 1.67 24.11 -3.37
N TRP A 245 2.30 24.53 -2.26
CA TRP A 245 3.32 23.74 -1.57
C TRP A 245 2.75 22.56 -0.79
N PHE A 246 1.47 22.60 -0.43
CA PHE A 246 0.80 21.55 0.36
C PHE A 246 -0.22 20.76 -0.46
N ILE A 247 -0.81 21.40 -1.48
CA ILE A 247 -1.74 20.73 -2.38
C ILE A 247 -1.81 21.46 -3.73
N THR A 248 -1.41 20.77 -4.80
CA THR A 248 -1.49 21.33 -6.17
C THR A 248 -2.92 21.30 -6.71
N ASP A 249 -3.33 22.34 -7.43
CA ASP A 249 -4.63 22.46 -8.10
C ASP A 249 -4.69 21.73 -9.46
N GLY A 250 -3.73 20.85 -9.72
CA GLY A 250 -3.59 20.08 -10.95
C GLY A 250 -3.17 18.64 -10.70
N VAL A 251 -2.47 18.05 -11.65
CA VAL A 251 -1.88 16.72 -11.51
C VAL A 251 -0.72 16.80 -10.52
N SER A 252 -0.77 15.98 -9.50
CA SER A 252 0.29 15.77 -8.51
C SER A 252 1.21 14.63 -8.94
N ASN A 253 2.37 14.59 -8.31
CA ASN A 253 3.40 13.57 -8.50
C ASN A 253 2.87 12.17 -8.15
N HIS A 254 1.89 12.07 -7.26
CA HIS A 254 1.17 10.84 -6.93
C HIS A 254 0.39 10.26 -8.11
N GLN A 255 -0.31 11.08 -8.92
CA GLN A 255 -1.01 10.58 -10.11
C GLN A 255 -0.02 10.06 -11.15
N MET A 256 1.16 10.68 -11.23
CA MET A 256 2.24 10.29 -12.13
C MET A 256 3.01 9.05 -11.63
N GLY A 257 2.85 8.68 -10.35
CA GLY A 257 3.40 7.46 -9.75
C GLY A 257 4.86 7.55 -9.31
N TYR A 258 5.45 8.75 -9.24
CA TYR A 258 6.83 8.94 -8.77
C TYR A 258 6.92 9.57 -7.37
N ALA A 259 5.83 9.51 -6.59
CA ALA A 259 5.79 10.03 -5.23
C ALA A 259 5.20 9.02 -4.24
N ILE A 260 5.67 9.11 -3.00
CA ILE A 260 5.15 8.39 -1.84
C ILE A 260 5.02 9.31 -0.64
N ASP A 261 4.02 9.03 0.19
CA ASP A 261 3.84 9.62 1.53
C ASP A 261 4.10 8.54 2.58
N VAL A 262 5.10 8.77 3.42
CA VAL A 262 5.67 7.73 4.29
C VAL A 262 6.04 8.29 5.67
N SER A 263 5.94 7.44 6.68
CA SER A 263 6.38 7.66 8.06
C SER A 263 7.40 6.58 8.46
N LEU A 264 7.89 6.66 9.70
CA LEU A 264 8.88 5.72 10.22
C LEU A 264 8.32 5.01 11.46
N SER A 265 8.57 3.71 11.57
CA SER A 265 8.22 2.90 12.74
C SER A 265 9.45 2.19 13.31
N LYS A 266 9.56 2.12 14.64
CA LYS A 266 10.53 1.27 15.32
C LYS A 266 10.03 -0.17 15.28
N VAL A 267 10.83 -1.08 14.74
CA VAL A 267 10.51 -2.51 14.75
C VAL A 267 10.73 -3.07 16.16
N LYS A 268 9.74 -3.82 16.66
CA LYS A 268 9.78 -4.50 17.96
C LYS A 268 9.94 -6.01 17.80
N ALA A 269 9.29 -6.58 16.80
CA ALA A 269 9.42 -7.98 16.43
C ALA A 269 9.23 -8.17 14.92
N THR A 270 9.91 -9.20 14.40
CA THR A 270 9.73 -9.70 13.04
C THR A 270 9.51 -11.21 13.09
N SER A 271 8.93 -11.75 12.02
CA SER A 271 8.94 -13.17 11.73
C SER A 271 9.37 -13.41 10.29
N GLU A 272 10.01 -14.54 10.03
CA GLU A 272 10.20 -15.01 8.66
C GLU A 272 8.95 -15.76 8.22
N THR A 273 8.44 -15.43 7.03
CA THR A 273 7.35 -16.14 6.38
C THR A 273 7.73 -16.48 4.94
N THR A 274 6.96 -17.36 4.30
CA THR A 274 7.26 -17.84 2.96
C THR A 274 6.17 -17.42 1.99
N ILE A 275 6.57 -16.76 0.90
CA ILE A 275 5.69 -16.48 -0.24
C ILE A 275 6.20 -17.30 -1.44
N GLY A 276 5.45 -18.35 -1.78
CA GLY A 276 5.89 -19.37 -2.74
C GLY A 276 7.10 -20.15 -2.22
N HIS A 277 8.29 -19.85 -2.73
CA HIS A 277 9.56 -20.45 -2.28
C HIS A 277 10.56 -19.41 -1.73
N TYR A 278 10.10 -18.18 -1.54
CA TYR A 278 10.95 -17.08 -1.07
C TYR A 278 10.69 -16.83 0.41
N SER A 279 11.76 -16.74 1.20
CA SER A 279 11.70 -16.23 2.57
C SER A 279 11.53 -14.71 2.52
N VAL A 280 10.63 -14.18 3.34
CA VAL A 280 10.41 -12.74 3.48
C VAL A 280 10.30 -12.37 4.95
N THR A 281 10.75 -11.16 5.27
CA THR A 281 10.58 -10.59 6.61
C THR A 281 9.20 -9.97 6.73
N GLU A 282 8.41 -10.44 7.69
CA GLU A 282 7.17 -9.81 8.11
C GLU A 282 7.39 -9.07 9.44
N ILE A 283 6.95 -7.81 9.50
CA ILE A 283 6.96 -7.03 10.74
C ILE A 283 5.68 -7.34 11.50
N THR A 284 5.82 -7.96 12.66
CA THR A 284 4.68 -8.44 13.46
C THR A 284 4.36 -7.55 14.65
N ASP A 285 5.33 -6.74 15.11
CA ASP A 285 5.13 -5.73 16.14
C ASP A 285 6.03 -4.52 15.89
N TYR A 286 5.47 -3.32 16.07
CA TYR A 286 6.15 -2.06 15.83
C TYR A 286 5.52 -0.92 16.65
N THR A 287 6.27 0.17 16.78
CA THR A 287 5.76 1.43 17.33
C THR A 287 6.08 2.54 16.35
N GLU A 288 5.07 3.22 15.82
CA GLU A 288 5.27 4.39 14.96
C GLU A 288 5.93 5.52 15.74
N TYR A 289 6.91 6.19 15.14
CA TYR A 289 7.58 7.32 15.76
C TYR A 289 6.65 8.53 15.82
N GLN A 290 6.83 9.36 16.85
CA GLN A 290 6.28 10.71 16.83
C GLN A 290 7.00 11.50 15.73
N MET A 291 6.25 11.96 14.73
CA MET A 291 6.76 12.80 13.65
C MET A 291 6.45 14.29 13.93
N PRO A 292 7.04 15.25 13.17
CA PRO A 292 6.87 16.68 13.42
C PRO A 292 5.41 17.13 13.50
N THR A 293 4.55 16.50 12.70
CA THR A 293 3.09 16.64 12.72
C THR A 293 2.44 15.27 12.51
N ARG A 294 1.11 15.21 12.51
CA ARG A 294 0.39 14.08 11.89
C ARG A 294 0.74 14.02 10.40
N ILE A 295 0.76 12.82 9.82
CA ILE A 295 0.83 12.61 8.37
C ILE A 295 -0.28 13.42 7.66
N HIS A 296 0.01 13.98 6.48
CA HIS A 296 -0.94 14.76 5.67
C HIS A 296 -1.45 16.07 6.32
N GLU A 297 -0.64 16.69 7.18
CA GLU A 297 -0.91 18.03 7.74
C GLU A 297 -0.58 19.15 6.74
N LEU A 298 -1.60 19.68 6.08
CA LEU A 298 -1.45 20.70 5.04
C LEU A 298 -1.30 22.11 5.64
N SER A 299 -0.11 22.41 6.19
CA SER A 299 0.27 23.75 6.64
C SER A 299 1.78 23.88 6.79
N GLY A 300 2.29 25.10 6.97
CA GLY A 300 3.72 25.34 7.23
C GLY A 300 4.29 24.59 8.44
N SER A 301 3.45 24.01 9.31
CA SER A 301 3.89 23.20 10.44
C SER A 301 4.56 21.89 10.02
N SER A 302 4.22 21.36 8.84
CA SER A 302 4.79 20.11 8.30
C SER A 302 6.08 20.31 7.51
N ALA A 303 6.52 21.55 7.31
CA ALA A 303 7.69 21.88 6.53
C ALA A 303 8.98 21.31 7.14
N ILE A 304 9.79 20.68 6.28
CA ILE A 304 11.12 20.18 6.61
C ILE A 304 12.09 21.35 6.77
N PHE A 305 12.03 22.30 5.85
CA PHE A 305 12.99 23.40 5.76
C PHE A 305 12.36 24.75 6.09
N THR A 306 13.17 25.70 6.53
CA THR A 306 12.70 27.08 6.82
C THR A 306 12.37 27.88 5.57
N LEU A 307 12.90 27.49 4.42
CA LEU A 307 12.66 28.10 3.11
C LEU A 307 12.32 27.02 2.07
N PRO A 308 11.53 27.35 1.04
CA PRO A 308 11.27 26.42 -0.04
C PRO A 308 12.53 26.11 -0.85
N VAL A 309 12.60 24.89 -1.37
CA VAL A 309 13.64 24.47 -2.32
C VAL A 309 12.98 23.93 -3.59
N ASN A 310 13.66 24.04 -4.73
CA ASN A 310 13.14 23.53 -6.00
C ASN A 310 12.96 22.01 -5.93
N SER A 311 11.71 21.54 -5.97
CA SER A 311 11.36 20.12 -5.90
C SER A 311 11.83 19.31 -7.11
N ASN A 312 12.20 19.96 -8.22
CA ASN A 312 12.77 19.32 -9.40
C ASN A 312 14.31 19.29 -9.37
N SER A 313 14.94 19.74 -8.29
CA SER A 313 16.39 19.68 -8.12
C SER A 313 16.79 18.52 -7.22
N PRO A 314 17.65 17.59 -7.66
CA PRO A 314 18.12 16.49 -6.83
C PRO A 314 19.01 16.94 -5.65
N THR A 315 19.48 18.19 -5.67
CA THR A 315 20.50 18.68 -4.72
C THR A 315 20.12 19.96 -3.98
N ALA A 316 19.08 20.71 -4.40
CA ALA A 316 18.73 21.99 -3.77
C ALA A 316 18.46 21.87 -2.26
N TRP A 317 17.90 20.74 -1.82
CA TRP A 317 17.60 20.47 -0.42
C TRP A 317 18.84 20.28 0.46
N LYS A 318 20.01 19.92 -0.10
CA LYS A 318 21.19 19.50 0.68
C LYS A 318 21.77 20.61 1.56
N ASN A 319 21.59 21.86 1.16
CA ASN A 319 22.08 23.04 1.89
C ASN A 319 20.96 23.80 2.62
N ALA A 320 19.74 23.26 2.62
CA ALA A 320 18.60 23.91 3.26
C ALA A 320 18.67 23.77 4.79
N THR A 321 18.13 24.76 5.49
CA THR A 321 18.09 24.76 6.96
C THR A 321 16.81 24.08 7.43
N TYR A 322 16.92 23.09 8.32
CA TYR A 322 15.77 22.44 8.92
C TYR A 322 14.95 23.41 9.78
N THR A 323 13.63 23.19 9.81
CA THR A 323 12.76 23.77 10.83
C THR A 323 13.07 23.18 12.21
N SER A 324 12.69 23.88 13.27
CA SER A 324 12.88 23.38 14.65
C SER A 324 11.99 22.19 15.00
N SER A 325 10.96 21.90 14.19
CA SER A 325 10.06 20.76 14.39
C SER A 325 10.63 19.44 13.84
N MET A 326 11.63 19.49 12.95
CA MET A 326 12.30 18.30 12.42
C MET A 326 13.04 17.55 13.53
N ASN A 327 12.43 16.45 13.96
CA ASN A 327 12.98 15.57 14.98
C ASN A 327 13.86 14.47 14.37
N GLU A 328 14.53 13.70 15.23
CA GLU A 328 15.46 12.64 14.81
C GLU A 328 14.81 11.59 13.91
N ALA A 329 13.55 11.20 14.18
CA ALA A 329 12.84 10.21 13.38
C ALA A 329 12.57 10.71 11.96
N ALA A 330 12.15 11.96 11.79
CA ALA A 330 11.95 12.58 10.47
C ALA A 330 13.28 12.77 9.71
N ILE A 331 14.35 13.14 10.41
CA ILE A 331 15.69 13.23 9.80
C ILE A 331 16.17 11.85 9.35
N ASN A 332 15.95 10.79 10.14
CA ASN A 332 16.28 9.42 9.76
C ASN A 332 15.46 8.95 8.56
N LEU A 333 14.15 9.22 8.54
CA LEU A 333 13.31 8.93 7.37
C LEU A 333 13.86 9.61 6.11
N GLN A 334 14.17 10.90 6.19
CA GLN A 334 14.78 11.62 5.07
C GLN A 334 16.12 11.00 4.67
N ARG A 335 16.97 10.61 5.62
CA ARG A 335 18.26 9.96 5.34
C ARG A 335 18.07 8.64 4.58
N TYR A 336 17.16 7.76 5.01
CA TYR A 336 16.91 6.49 4.33
C TYR A 336 16.43 6.70 2.90
N SER A 337 15.45 7.59 2.72
CA SER A 337 14.90 7.93 1.41
C SER A 337 15.95 8.56 0.49
N THR A 338 16.74 9.51 0.99
CA THR A 338 17.73 10.24 0.18
C THR A 338 18.99 9.41 -0.12
N ALA A 339 19.40 8.51 0.79
CA ALA A 339 20.44 7.52 0.53
C ALA A 339 20.04 6.56 -0.60
N ALA A 340 18.75 6.26 -0.72
CA ALA A 340 18.17 5.49 -1.82
C ALA A 340 17.94 6.30 -3.12
N GLY A 341 18.26 7.59 -3.15
CA GLY A 341 18.11 8.45 -4.32
C GLY A 341 16.72 9.08 -4.51
N LEU A 342 15.86 9.04 -3.48
CA LEU A 342 14.63 9.84 -3.45
C LEU A 342 14.92 11.27 -2.98
N THR A 343 14.04 12.21 -3.31
CA THR A 343 14.19 13.63 -2.96
C THR A 343 13.01 14.12 -2.12
N PRO A 344 13.24 14.85 -1.01
CA PRO A 344 12.17 15.36 -0.15
C PRO A 344 11.42 16.53 -0.80
N LEU A 345 10.16 16.73 -0.43
CA LEU A 345 9.42 17.96 -0.69
C LEU A 345 9.58 18.93 0.50
N ALA A 346 9.99 20.18 0.24
CA ALA A 346 10.40 21.13 1.27
C ALA A 346 9.35 21.37 2.37
N SER A 347 8.08 21.36 1.97
CA SER A 347 6.90 21.67 2.77
C SER A 347 6.33 20.47 3.53
N GLU A 348 6.79 19.25 3.28
CA GLU A 348 6.13 18.02 3.77
C GLU A 348 7.16 16.97 4.19
N TRP A 349 7.31 16.74 5.50
CA TRP A 349 8.30 15.79 6.04
C TRP A 349 8.13 14.34 5.60
N TRP A 350 6.94 13.98 5.12
CA TRP A 350 6.60 12.62 4.69
C TRP A 350 6.74 12.37 3.19
N HIS A 351 6.80 13.44 2.37
CA HIS A 351 6.67 13.32 0.91
C HIS A 351 8.04 13.18 0.26
N PHE A 352 8.20 12.10 -0.52
CA PHE A 352 9.41 11.85 -1.30
C PHE A 352 9.09 11.58 -2.76
N ASN A 353 9.89 12.18 -3.65
CA ASN A 353 9.82 12.01 -5.09
C ASN A 353 10.97 11.17 -5.63
N ASP A 354 10.75 10.47 -6.73
CA ASP A 354 11.80 9.94 -7.60
C ASP A 354 11.89 10.74 -8.89
N LEU A 355 12.87 11.66 -8.96
CA LEU A 355 13.06 12.50 -10.14
C LEU A 355 13.54 11.70 -11.36
N GLU A 356 14.31 10.62 -11.18
CA GLU A 356 14.78 9.82 -12.32
C GLU A 356 13.62 9.02 -12.94
N ALA A 357 12.73 8.47 -12.10
CA ALA A 357 11.50 7.83 -12.59
C ALA A 357 10.59 8.83 -13.33
N ARG A 358 10.51 10.07 -12.85
CA ARG A 358 9.79 11.15 -13.54
C ARG A 358 10.40 11.46 -14.91
N GLU A 359 11.73 11.56 -15.02
CA GLU A 359 12.40 11.86 -16.29
C GLU A 359 12.10 10.81 -17.38
N GLN A 360 11.90 9.54 -17.00
CA GLN A 360 11.56 8.45 -17.92
C GLN A 360 10.17 8.55 -18.56
N ILE A 361 9.27 9.37 -18.02
CA ILE A 361 7.86 9.46 -18.45
C ILE A 361 7.45 10.89 -18.86
N LEU A 362 8.39 11.82 -18.94
CA LEU A 362 8.09 13.25 -19.16
C LEU A 362 7.34 13.56 -20.45
N ASP A 363 7.55 12.76 -21.50
CA ASP A 363 6.86 12.90 -22.77
C ASP A 363 5.38 12.53 -22.65
N ARG A 364 5.04 11.57 -21.78
CA ARG A 364 3.67 11.05 -21.63
C ARG A 364 3.31 10.70 -20.17
N PRO A 365 3.25 11.68 -19.26
CA PRO A 365 2.98 11.41 -17.84
C PRO A 365 1.52 11.03 -17.59
N SER A 366 1.30 10.17 -16.61
CA SER A 366 -0.06 9.84 -16.17
C SER A 366 -0.79 11.05 -15.60
N GLN A 367 -2.09 11.14 -15.90
CA GLN A 367 -2.98 12.18 -15.38
C GLN A 367 -3.84 11.67 -14.20
N GLY A 368 -3.79 10.37 -13.90
CA GLY A 368 -4.52 9.78 -12.78
C GLY A 368 -6.05 9.85 -12.83
N HIS A 369 -6.65 10.00 -14.02
CA HIS A 369 -8.11 10.00 -14.22
C HIS A 369 -8.72 8.59 -14.18
N TYR A 370 -8.32 7.77 -13.21
CA TYR A 370 -8.80 6.40 -13.02
C TYR A 370 -8.73 6.02 -11.53
N SER A 371 -9.19 4.82 -11.19
CA SER A 371 -9.07 4.26 -9.84
C SER A 371 -8.59 2.82 -9.96
N LEU A 372 -7.85 2.37 -8.94
CA LEU A 372 -7.26 1.04 -8.90
C LEU A 372 -7.94 0.26 -7.78
N THR A 373 -8.76 -0.71 -8.14
CA THR A 373 -9.66 -1.41 -7.19
C THR A 373 -9.44 -2.91 -7.13
N GLU A 374 -8.58 -3.45 -8.00
CA GLU A 374 -8.35 -4.88 -8.15
C GLU A 374 -6.85 -5.20 -8.20
N VAL A 375 -6.50 -6.38 -7.69
CA VAL A 375 -5.16 -6.97 -7.69
C VAL A 375 -5.19 -8.23 -8.58
N TYR A 376 -4.12 -8.46 -9.34
CA TYR A 376 -4.02 -9.59 -10.29
C TYR A 376 -2.86 -10.52 -9.95
N SER A 377 -2.35 -10.41 -8.73
CA SER A 377 -1.16 -11.11 -8.29
C SER A 377 -1.38 -12.62 -8.19
N SER A 378 -0.32 -13.37 -8.41
CA SER A 378 -0.24 -14.80 -8.21
C SER A 378 1.00 -15.13 -7.36
N PRO A 379 0.95 -16.24 -6.58
CA PRO A 379 2.12 -16.72 -5.88
C PRO A 379 3.26 -16.97 -6.87
N PRO A 380 4.50 -16.55 -6.55
CA PRO A 380 5.63 -16.74 -7.44
C PRO A 380 5.88 -18.24 -7.65
N VAL A 381 5.98 -18.64 -8.92
CA VAL A 381 6.36 -20.01 -9.33
C VAL A 381 7.89 -20.15 -9.41
N LYS A 382 8.40 -21.38 -9.29
CA LYS A 382 9.84 -21.68 -9.39
C LYS A 382 10.47 -21.23 -10.71
#